data_AF-A0A9D4NCK1-F1
#
_entry.id   AF-A0A9D4NCK1-F1
#
_cell.length_a   1.000
_cell.length_b   1.000
_cell.length_c   1.000
_cell.angle_alpha   90.00
_cell.angle_beta   90.00
_cell.angle_gamma   90.00
#
_symmetry.space_group_name_H-M   'P 1'
#
loop_
_entity.id
_entity.type
_entity.pdbx_description
1 polymer ?
#
loop_
_entity_poly.entity_id
_entity_poly.type
_entity_poly.pdbx_seq_one_letter_code
_entity_poly.pdbx_strand_id
1 'polypeptide(L)'
;MLKPNFCKTFEDYDKNVFLPNIDNQLKTCSRVDVVWDEYREDSLKASTRGERGKEIRKRDQEDSAIPGNWESFLRIYDNKTGLFTYLAEQLTSKDTSQISPCNHEEADKRIMLHVKDAVQTGMRQIMIRTLDNDVVVIAISIVHKLNILNLWTAFGVGKKSKIHTSS
;
A
#
# COMPACT_ATOMS: atom_id res chain seq x y z
N MET A 1 0.69 3.58 -6.71
CA MET A 1 1.93 4.17 -6.16
C MET A 1 1.93 5.68 -6.36
N LEU A 2 2.43 6.47 -5.41
CA LEU A 2 2.68 7.89 -5.63
C LEU A 2 3.71 8.04 -6.76
N LYS A 3 3.59 9.10 -7.57
CA LYS A 3 4.56 9.38 -8.64
C LYS A 3 5.71 10.21 -8.07
N PRO A 4 6.97 9.89 -8.40
CA PRO A 4 8.13 10.64 -7.90
C PRO A 4 8.27 12.05 -8.47
N ASN A 5 7.55 12.38 -9.55
CA ASN A 5 7.54 13.72 -10.17
C ASN A 5 8.96 14.23 -10.48
N PHE A 6 9.46 15.20 -9.70
CA PHE A 6 10.75 15.86 -9.91
C PHE A 6 11.91 15.25 -9.11
N CYS A 7 11.64 14.18 -8.33
CA CYS A 7 12.64 13.56 -7.49
C CYS A 7 13.73 12.87 -8.32
N LYS A 8 14.98 13.08 -7.92
CA LYS A 8 16.15 12.55 -8.62
C LYS A 8 16.58 11.18 -8.10
N THR A 9 16.46 10.96 -6.79
CA THR A 9 16.86 9.72 -6.10
C THR A 9 15.70 9.13 -5.30
N PHE A 10 15.83 7.87 -4.87
CA PHE A 10 14.82 7.25 -4.01
C PHE A 10 14.72 7.93 -2.64
N GLU A 11 15.84 8.41 -2.10
CA GLU A 11 15.86 9.23 -0.88
C GLU A 11 15.06 10.54 -1.05
N ASP A 12 15.26 11.24 -2.17
CA ASP A 12 14.52 12.46 -2.52
C ASP A 12 13.02 12.17 -2.63
N TYR A 13 12.64 11.05 -3.26
CA TYR A 13 11.25 10.61 -3.31
C TYR A 13 10.65 10.28 -1.96
N ASP A 14 11.39 9.58 -1.10
CA ASP A 14 10.95 9.26 0.25
C ASP A 14 10.67 10.53 1.06
N LYS A 15 11.66 11.42 1.12
CA LYS A 15 11.61 12.65 1.92
C LYS A 15 10.64 13.69 1.41
N ASN A 16 10.47 13.82 0.09
CA ASN A 16 9.69 14.91 -0.51
C ASN A 16 8.31 14.49 -1.02
N VAL A 17 8.05 13.20 -1.18
CA VAL A 17 6.76 12.71 -1.70
C VAL A 17 6.11 11.70 -0.76
N PHE A 18 6.82 10.63 -0.39
CA PHE A 18 6.21 9.51 0.33
C PHE A 18 5.90 9.85 1.80
N LEU A 19 6.90 10.18 2.61
CA LEU A 19 6.70 10.52 4.03
C LEU A 19 5.77 11.72 4.22
N PRO A 20 5.90 12.84 3.47
CA PRO A 20 4.97 13.95 3.59
C PRO A 20 3.53 13.58 3.24
N ASN A 21 3.31 12.61 2.34
CA ASN A 21 1.96 12.12 2.06
C ASN A 21 1.37 11.41 3.27
N ILE A 22 2.14 10.52 3.91
CA ILE A 22 1.72 9.78 5.11
C ILE A 22 1.45 10.75 6.27
N ASP A 23 2.35 11.69 6.53
CA ASP A 23 2.18 12.70 7.58
C ASP A 23 0.95 13.57 7.33
N ASN A 24 0.67 13.92 6.07
CA ASN A 24 -0.54 14.66 5.74
C ASN A 24 -1.82 13.83 6.00
N GLN A 25 -1.78 12.50 5.86
CA GLN A 25 -2.91 11.66 6.25
C GLN A 25 -3.12 11.64 7.76
N LEU A 26 -2.02 11.53 8.53
CA LEU A 26 -2.04 11.53 10.00
C LEU A 26 -2.58 12.82 10.60
N LYS A 27 -2.62 13.94 9.87
CA LYS A 27 -3.31 15.17 10.31
C LYS A 27 -4.83 15.00 10.44
N THR A 28 -5.41 14.03 9.73
CA THR A 28 -6.86 13.83 9.62
C THR A 28 -7.35 12.51 10.21
N CYS A 29 -6.44 11.65 10.66
CA CYS A 29 -6.76 10.36 11.26
C CYS A 29 -5.74 9.99 12.34
N SER A 30 -6.18 9.23 13.34
CA SER A 30 -5.33 8.79 14.46
C SER A 30 -4.40 7.63 14.09
N ARG A 31 -4.66 6.93 12.98
CA ARG A 31 -3.90 5.77 12.53
C ARG A 31 -3.88 5.70 11.01
N VAL A 32 -2.71 5.39 10.46
CA VAL A 32 -2.50 5.12 9.03
C VAL A 32 -1.78 3.79 8.91
N ASP A 33 -2.42 2.85 8.23
CA ASP A 33 -1.81 1.57 7.87
C ASP A 33 -1.45 1.61 6.38
N VAL A 34 -0.22 1.22 6.06
CA VAL A 34 0.25 1.07 4.68
C VAL A 34 0.40 -0.42 4.38
N VAL A 35 -0.40 -0.91 3.44
CA VAL A 35 -0.44 -2.33 3.08
C VAL A 35 0.11 -2.49 1.67
N TRP A 36 1.23 -3.19 1.57
CA TRP A 36 1.85 -3.61 0.31
C TRP A 36 1.48 -5.06 0.00
N ASP A 37 1.75 -5.53 -1.21
CA ASP A 37 1.77 -6.97 -1.51
C ASP A 37 2.96 -7.65 -0.80
N GLU A 38 2.78 -8.87 -0.31
CA GLU A 38 3.88 -9.73 0.17
C GLU A 38 3.98 -10.85 -0.83
N TYR A 39 5.07 -10.89 -1.59
CA TYR A 39 5.19 -11.84 -2.68
C TYR A 39 6.02 -13.04 -2.25
N ARG A 40 5.40 -14.23 -2.25
CA ARG A 40 6.05 -15.48 -1.86
C ARG A 40 6.44 -16.32 -3.08
N GLU A 41 7.63 -16.90 -3.05
CA GLU A 41 8.16 -17.72 -4.14
C GLU A 41 7.39 -19.02 -4.36
N ASP A 42 6.75 -19.54 -3.31
CA ASP A 42 5.96 -20.78 -3.32
C ASP A 42 4.49 -20.56 -3.75
N SER A 43 4.11 -19.34 -4.16
CA SER A 43 2.75 -19.04 -4.60
C SER A 43 2.43 -19.65 -5.97
N LEU A 44 1.16 -20.08 -6.15
CA LEU A 44 0.58 -20.44 -7.45
C LEU A 44 0.76 -19.33 -8.51
N LYS A 45 0.89 -18.07 -8.11
CA LYS A 45 1.12 -16.92 -9.01
C LYS A 45 2.61 -16.67 -9.30
N ALA A 46 3.54 -17.36 -8.62
CA ALA A 46 4.97 -17.17 -8.84
C ALA A 46 5.39 -17.53 -10.28
N SER A 47 4.81 -18.59 -10.84
CA SER A 47 5.07 -19.04 -12.21
C SER A 47 4.71 -17.99 -13.27
N THR A 48 3.53 -17.38 -13.16
CA THR A 48 3.06 -16.35 -14.11
C THR A 48 3.81 -15.02 -13.99
N ARG A 49 4.50 -14.79 -12.87
CA ARG A 49 5.35 -13.60 -12.66
C ARG A 49 6.74 -13.77 -13.26
N GLY A 50 7.30 -14.98 -13.19
CA GLY A 50 8.59 -15.30 -13.82
C GLY A 50 8.62 -15.04 -15.33
N GLU A 51 7.46 -15.09 -15.98
CA GLU A 51 7.30 -14.83 -17.42
C GLU A 51 7.28 -13.32 -17.77
N ARG A 52 7.12 -12.42 -16.79
CA ARG A 52 6.96 -10.97 -17.02
C ARG A 52 8.27 -10.15 -16.98
N GLY A 53 9.41 -10.82 -16.93
CA GLY A 53 10.73 -10.20 -17.14
C GLY A 53 11.71 -10.50 -16.01
N LYS A 54 12.70 -11.35 -16.28
CA LYS A 54 13.94 -11.44 -15.51
C LYS A 54 14.89 -10.37 -16.03
N GLU A 55 15.02 -9.27 -15.30
CA GLU A 55 16.20 -8.41 -15.48
C GLU A 55 16.73 -8.00 -14.11
N ILE A 56 17.77 -8.73 -13.69
CA ILE A 56 18.50 -8.49 -12.45
C ILE A 56 19.32 -7.22 -12.63
N ARG A 57 18.91 -6.14 -11.97
CA ARG A 57 19.82 -5.09 -11.47
C ARG A 57 19.30 -4.58 -10.14
N LYS A 58 19.78 -5.16 -9.03
CA LYS A 58 19.66 -4.54 -7.70
C LYS A 58 20.13 -3.10 -7.79
N ARG A 59 19.19 -2.16 -7.68
CA ARG A 59 19.44 -0.71 -7.69
C ARG A 59 18.83 -0.08 -6.43
N ASP A 60 18.91 -0.83 -5.34
CA ASP A 60 18.35 -0.53 -4.02
C ASP A 60 19.39 0.22 -3.17
N GLN A 61 19.99 1.28 -3.72
CA GLN A 61 20.72 2.25 -2.92
C GLN A 61 19.90 3.54 -2.87
N GLU A 62 19.82 4.16 -1.70
CA GLU A 62 19.11 5.42 -1.43
C GLU A 62 19.44 6.52 -2.47
N ASP A 63 20.71 6.56 -2.89
CA ASP A 63 21.28 7.48 -3.89
C ASP A 63 20.99 7.11 -5.35
N SER A 64 20.34 5.97 -5.60
CA SER A 64 20.07 5.51 -6.95
C SER A 64 19.07 6.42 -7.66
N ALA A 65 19.37 6.71 -8.93
CA ALA A 65 18.53 7.59 -9.73
C ALA A 65 17.15 6.98 -9.97
N ILE A 66 16.12 7.80 -9.85
CA ILE A 66 14.75 7.40 -10.17
C ILE A 66 14.62 7.10 -11.66
N PRO A 67 14.00 5.98 -12.03
CA PRO A 67 13.79 5.62 -13.42
C PRO A 67 12.85 6.61 -14.12
N GLY A 68 13.22 7.04 -15.32
CA GLY A 68 12.42 7.99 -16.10
C GLY A 68 11.01 7.48 -16.46
N ASN A 69 10.81 6.15 -16.54
CA ASN A 69 9.49 5.54 -16.71
C ASN A 69 9.09 4.77 -15.45
N TRP A 70 8.42 5.47 -14.54
CA TRP A 70 7.96 4.91 -13.26
C TRP A 70 7.00 3.73 -13.42
N GLU A 71 6.11 3.77 -14.41
CA GLU A 71 5.14 2.69 -14.63
C GLU A 71 5.84 1.40 -15.09
N SER A 72 6.79 1.52 -16.02
CA SER A 72 7.57 0.36 -16.49
C SER A 72 8.47 -0.19 -15.38
N PHE A 73 9.03 0.69 -14.54
CA PHE A 73 9.78 0.25 -13.36
C PHE A 73 8.92 -0.58 -12.40
N LEU A 74 7.70 -0.13 -12.10
CA LEU A 74 6.77 -0.83 -11.20
C LEU A 74 6.17 -2.12 -11.82
N ARG A 75 6.30 -2.33 -13.13
CA ARG A 75 5.94 -3.60 -13.78
C ARG A 75 6.98 -4.69 -13.53
N ILE A 76 8.23 -4.30 -13.28
CA ILE A 76 9.29 -5.24 -12.93
C ILE A 76 9.12 -5.63 -11.47
N TYR A 77 9.02 -6.93 -11.26
CA TYR A 77 8.71 -7.51 -9.95
C TYR A 77 9.77 -7.19 -8.90
N ASP A 78 11.04 -7.47 -9.18
CA ASP A 78 12.14 -7.26 -8.23
C ASP A 78 12.25 -5.80 -7.81
N ASN A 79 12.08 -4.88 -8.76
CA ASN A 79 12.07 -3.43 -8.51
C ASN A 79 10.95 -3.01 -7.56
N LYS A 80 9.74 -3.58 -7.75
CA LYS A 80 8.58 -3.29 -6.90
C LYS A 80 8.81 -3.80 -5.49
N THR A 81 9.32 -5.02 -5.34
CA THR A 81 9.65 -5.64 -4.05
C THR A 81 10.74 -4.86 -3.31
N GLY A 82 11.83 -4.50 -4.00
CA GLY A 82 12.91 -3.69 -3.42
C GLY A 82 12.42 -2.32 -2.94
N LEU A 83 11.62 -1.62 -3.77
CA LEU A 83 11.02 -0.34 -3.40
C LEU A 83 10.11 -0.46 -2.17
N PHE A 84 9.26 -1.48 -2.08
CA PHE A 84 8.34 -1.63 -0.94
C PHE A 84 9.09 -1.96 0.34
N THR A 85 10.15 -2.77 0.24
CA THR A 85 11.03 -3.08 1.37
C THR A 85 11.69 -1.80 1.89
N TYR A 86 12.30 -1.02 0.99
CA TYR A 86 12.90 0.27 1.34
C TYR A 86 11.90 1.22 2.02
N LEU A 87 10.72 1.45 1.43
CA LEU A 87 9.73 2.35 2.02
C LEU A 87 9.16 1.83 3.36
N ALA A 88 9.08 0.52 3.56
CA ALA A 88 8.67 -0.05 4.83
C ALA A 88 9.71 0.21 5.92
N GLU A 89 11.01 0.11 5.60
CA GLU A 89 12.11 0.46 6.52
C GLU A 89 12.05 1.94 6.95
N GLN A 90 11.65 2.84 6.05
CA GLN A 90 11.47 4.27 6.36
C GLN A 90 10.26 4.54 7.27
N LEU A 91 9.26 3.64 7.29
CA LEU A 91 8.07 3.75 8.14
C LEU A 91 8.26 3.23 9.57
N THR A 92 9.38 2.54 9.86
CA THR A 92 9.65 1.79 11.11
C THR A 92 9.67 2.64 12.40
N SER A 93 9.43 3.95 12.33
CA SER A 93 9.23 4.80 13.51
C SER A 93 7.83 4.70 14.14
N LYS A 94 6.89 3.92 13.58
CA LYS A 94 5.54 3.76 14.14
C LYS A 94 5.13 2.29 14.22
N ASP A 95 5.01 1.83 15.46
CA ASP A 95 4.74 0.47 15.93
C ASP A 95 3.72 -0.33 15.09
N THR A 96 4.19 -1.43 14.49
CA THR A 96 3.38 -2.40 13.74
C THR A 96 3.13 -3.71 14.51
N SER A 97 3.54 -3.79 15.79
CA SER A 97 3.53 -5.03 16.58
C SER A 97 2.15 -5.65 16.80
N GLN A 98 1.08 -4.86 16.60
CA GLN A 98 -0.31 -5.29 16.82
C GLN A 98 -0.99 -5.88 15.58
N ILE A 99 -0.35 -5.83 14.41
CA ILE A 99 -0.90 -6.43 13.20
C ILE A 99 -0.54 -7.92 13.21
N SER A 100 -1.52 -8.76 13.52
CA SER A 100 -1.41 -10.22 13.48
C SER A 100 -0.68 -10.68 12.21
N PRO A 101 0.26 -11.64 12.27
CA PRO A 101 1.02 -12.08 11.11
C PRO A 101 0.07 -12.62 10.04
N CYS A 102 -0.15 -11.83 8.99
CA CYS A 102 -1.04 -12.22 7.90
C CYS A 102 -0.25 -13.05 6.89
N ASN A 103 -0.68 -14.28 6.65
CA ASN A 103 -0.08 -15.17 5.65
C ASN A 103 -0.68 -14.99 4.25
N HIS A 104 -1.57 -14.02 4.04
CA HIS A 104 -2.18 -13.75 2.75
C HIS A 104 -1.23 -12.90 1.91
N GLU A 105 -0.99 -13.32 0.66
CA GLU A 105 -0.05 -12.71 -0.27
C GLU A 105 -0.50 -11.31 -0.75
N GLU A 106 -1.80 -11.13 -1.00
CA GLU A 106 -2.34 -9.97 -1.72
C GLU A 106 -2.81 -8.84 -0.78
N ALA A 107 -2.50 -7.60 -1.14
CA ALA A 107 -2.83 -6.41 -0.36
C ALA A 107 -4.34 -6.20 -0.20
N ASP A 108 -5.12 -6.64 -1.18
CA ASP A 108 -6.59 -6.52 -1.21
C ASP A 108 -7.29 -7.28 -0.07
N LYS A 109 -6.78 -8.44 0.31
CA LYS A 109 -7.25 -9.23 1.45
C LYS A 109 -6.61 -8.76 2.74
N ARG A 110 -5.31 -8.44 2.72
CA ARG A 110 -4.61 -7.93 3.92
C ARG A 110 -5.24 -6.65 4.44
N ILE A 111 -5.63 -5.72 3.57
CA ILE A 111 -6.24 -4.46 4.00
C ILE A 111 -7.51 -4.68 4.83
N MET A 112 -8.24 -5.78 4.61
CA MET A 112 -9.41 -6.12 5.42
C MET A 112 -9.04 -6.57 6.83
N LEU A 113 -7.87 -7.21 7.01
CA LEU A 113 -7.36 -7.56 8.33
C LEU A 113 -7.04 -6.30 9.13
N HIS A 114 -6.40 -5.32 8.50
CA HIS A 114 -6.14 -4.00 9.10
C HIS A 114 -7.43 -3.26 9.45
N VAL A 115 -8.45 -3.31 8.59
CA VAL A 115 -9.78 -2.75 8.88
C VAL A 115 -10.40 -3.44 10.10
N LYS A 116 -10.32 -4.77 10.17
CA LYS A 116 -10.86 -5.53 11.31
C LYS A 116 -10.14 -5.19 12.61
N ASP A 117 -8.82 -5.18 12.60
CA ASP A 117 -7.99 -4.80 13.75
C ASP A 117 -8.30 -3.36 14.19
N ALA A 118 -8.40 -2.44 13.23
CA ALA A 118 -8.78 -1.07 13.49
C ALA A 118 -10.14 -0.97 14.20
N VAL A 119 -11.15 -1.71 13.75
CA VAL A 119 -12.46 -1.79 14.42
C VAL A 119 -12.33 -2.38 15.83
N GLN A 120 -11.51 -3.42 16.01
CA GLN A 120 -11.28 -4.05 17.32
C GLN A 120 -10.56 -3.12 18.31
N THR A 121 -9.68 -2.24 17.83
CA THR A 121 -9.07 -1.17 18.62
C THR A 121 -10.01 0.02 18.89
N GLY A 122 -11.27 -0.07 18.44
CA GLY A 122 -12.32 0.90 18.73
C GLY A 122 -12.54 1.96 17.65
N MET A 123 -11.86 1.89 16.51
CA MET A 123 -12.12 2.82 15.40
C MET A 123 -13.45 2.51 14.73
N ARG A 124 -14.29 3.53 14.56
CA ARG A 124 -15.64 3.42 13.98
C ARG A 124 -15.74 4.03 12.59
N GLN A 125 -14.71 4.76 12.17
CA GLN A 125 -14.65 5.50 10.91
C GLN A 125 -13.34 5.14 10.22
N ILE A 126 -13.43 4.43 9.10
CA ILE A 126 -12.27 3.92 8.37
C ILE A 126 -12.37 4.30 6.91
N MET A 127 -11.26 4.77 6.34
CA MET A 127 -11.13 5.07 4.91
C MET A 127 -10.06 4.19 4.28
N ILE A 128 -10.45 3.40 3.29
CA ILE A 128 -9.57 2.64 2.42
C ILE A 128 -9.22 3.49 1.20
N ARG A 129 -7.93 3.56 0.86
CA ARG A 129 -7.47 4.13 -0.41
C ARG A 129 -6.85 3.05 -1.26
N THR A 130 -7.43 2.83 -2.44
CA THR A 130 -6.99 1.78 -3.36
C THR A 130 -7.20 2.21 -4.81
N LEU A 131 -6.44 1.60 -5.71
CA LEU A 131 -6.69 1.68 -7.16
C LEU A 131 -7.36 0.41 -7.71
N ASP A 132 -7.51 -0.61 -6.86
CA ASP A 132 -8.02 -1.92 -7.24
C ASP A 132 -9.50 -2.05 -6.89
N ASN A 133 -10.30 -2.41 -7.89
CA ASN A 133 -11.76 -2.52 -7.73
C ASN A 133 -12.16 -3.70 -6.85
N ASP A 134 -11.37 -4.78 -6.84
CA ASP A 134 -11.66 -5.99 -6.07
C ASP A 134 -11.72 -5.69 -4.56
N VAL A 135 -10.95 -4.69 -4.10
CA VAL A 135 -10.98 -4.22 -2.70
C VAL A 135 -12.36 -3.69 -2.30
N VAL A 136 -13.07 -3.00 -3.20
CA VAL A 136 -14.43 -2.50 -2.91
C VAL A 136 -15.41 -3.65 -2.78
N VAL A 137 -15.34 -4.62 -3.69
CA VAL A 137 -16.22 -5.79 -3.66
C VAL A 137 -16.00 -6.57 -2.35
N ILE A 138 -14.73 -6.77 -1.98
CA ILE A 138 -14.38 -7.43 -0.73
C ILE A 138 -14.86 -6.59 0.48
N ALA A 139 -14.64 -5.27 0.49
CA ALA A 139 -15.07 -4.39 1.58
C ALA A 139 -16.59 -4.46 1.82
N ILE A 140 -17.39 -4.39 0.76
CA ILE A 140 -18.85 -4.53 0.83
C ILE A 140 -19.24 -5.90 1.38
N SER A 141 -18.52 -6.97 0.98
CA SER A 141 -18.81 -8.33 1.45
C SER A 141 -18.58 -8.55 2.95
N ILE A 142 -17.79 -7.70 3.62
CA ILE A 142 -17.47 -7.87 5.05
C ILE A 142 -18.02 -6.77 5.95
N VAL A 143 -18.41 -5.61 5.42
CA VAL A 143 -18.78 -4.43 6.23
C VAL A 143 -19.91 -4.74 7.22
N HIS A 144 -20.89 -5.55 6.81
CA HIS A 144 -22.01 -5.98 7.66
C HIS A 144 -21.61 -6.87 8.84
N LYS A 145 -20.39 -7.45 8.83
CA LYS A 145 -19.85 -8.28 9.90
C LYS A 145 -19.01 -7.47 10.90
N LEU A 146 -18.75 -6.20 10.61
CA LEU A 146 -17.91 -5.33 11.43
C LEU A 146 -18.76 -4.35 12.21
N ASN A 147 -18.38 -4.09 13.47
CA ASN A 147 -18.99 -3.05 14.29
C ASN A 147 -18.45 -1.65 13.93
N ILE A 148 -18.64 -1.27 12.67
CA ILE A 148 -18.13 -0.02 12.08
C ILE A 148 -19.30 0.93 11.80
N LEU A 149 -19.08 2.24 11.96
CA LEU A 149 -20.10 3.25 11.64
C LEU A 149 -20.01 3.68 10.18
N ASN A 150 -18.80 3.93 9.68
CA ASN A 150 -18.58 4.32 8.29
C ASN A 150 -17.34 3.65 7.73
N LEU A 151 -17.51 3.03 6.56
CA LEU A 151 -16.41 2.57 5.72
C LEU A 151 -16.44 3.31 4.39
N TRP A 152 -15.41 4.10 4.13
CA TRP A 152 -15.23 4.78 2.85
C TRP A 152 -14.18 4.08 2.03
N THR A 153 -14.43 3.94 0.73
CA THR A 153 -13.36 3.59 -0.22
C THR A 153 -13.14 4.73 -1.20
N ALA A 154 -11.91 5.24 -1.23
CA ALA A 154 -11.49 6.32 -2.11
C ALA A 154 -10.56 5.80 -3.22
N PHE A 155 -10.86 6.23 -4.45
CA PHE A 155 -10.08 5.90 -5.64
C PHE A 155 -9.25 7.10 -6.12
N GLY A 156 -8.02 6.81 -6.55
CA GLY A 156 -7.12 7.79 -7.17
C GLY A 156 -6.19 8.50 -6.19
N VAL A 157 -5.10 9.06 -6.72
CA VAL A 157 -4.12 9.87 -5.98
C VAL A 157 -4.27 11.33 -6.45
N GLY A 158 -5.13 12.12 -5.79
CA GLY A 158 -5.27 13.57 -6.10
C GLY A 158 -6.58 14.22 -5.62
N LYS A 159 -6.71 15.54 -5.84
CA LYS A 159 -7.84 16.41 -5.39
C LYS A 159 -9.25 15.99 -5.87
N LYS A 160 -9.36 14.99 -6.75
CA LYS A 160 -10.62 14.40 -7.21
C LYS A 160 -10.71 12.94 -6.77
N SER A 161 -10.91 12.72 -5.49
CA SER A 161 -11.21 11.40 -4.93
C SER A 161 -12.71 11.12 -5.09
N LYS A 162 -13.07 10.01 -5.76
CA LYS A 162 -14.43 9.47 -5.69
C LYS A 162 -14.56 8.63 -4.42
N ILE A 163 -15.50 9.01 -3.56
CA ILE A 163 -15.77 8.32 -2.29
C ILE A 163 -17.00 7.46 -2.50
N HIS A 164 -16.88 6.15 -2.27
CA HIS A 164 -18.04 5.28 -2.14
C HIS A 164 -18.34 5.08 -0.66
N THR A 165 -19.61 5.33 -0.29
CA THR A 165 -20.16 5.11 1.05
C THR A 165 -20.94 3.80 1.04
N SER A 166 -20.55 2.87 1.91
CA SER A 166 -21.44 1.76 2.28
C SER A 166 -22.12 2.18 3.58
N SER A 167 -23.41 2.51 3.50
CA SER A 167 -24.29 2.79 4.66
C SER A 167 -25.20 1.60 4.89
#